data_AF-A0A0B6YT55-F1
#
_entry.id   AF-A0A0B6YT55-F1
#
_cell.length_a   1.000
_cell.length_b   1.000
_cell.length_c   1.000
_cell.angle_alpha   90.00
_cell.angle_beta   90.00
_cell.angle_gamma   90.00
#
_symmetry.space_group_name_H-M   'P 1'
#
loop_
_entity.id
_entity.type
_entity.pdbx_description
1 polymer ?
#
loop_
_entity_poly.entity_id
_entity_poly.type
_entity_poly.pdbx_seq_one_letter_code
_entity_poly.pdbx_strand_id
1 'polypeptide(L)'
;MACHNLGNVCNSVGNYNEATEYFSKAYNISRALSDPESTNINRVQYGIAMAHRMMGKFANHIVIGDITCMARLLDWKSVRTDDFNKQIPCTVPGAGYFVLIPPPPPVDNKPNVEFALEDEEEEEFIVKEDGEGQQDNTVTEQSVAPNE
;
A
#
# COMPACT_ATOMS: atom_id res chain seq x y z
N MET A 1 -23.39 8.35 19.74
CA MET A 1 -22.67 7.07 19.58
C MET A 1 -23.00 6.30 18.31
N ALA A 2 -24.27 6.11 17.91
CA ALA A 2 -24.61 5.30 16.72
C ALA A 2 -23.88 5.73 15.42
N CYS A 3 -23.88 7.02 15.07
CA CYS A 3 -23.16 7.52 13.89
C CYS A 3 -21.65 7.29 13.97
N HIS A 4 -21.05 7.39 15.16
CA HIS A 4 -19.62 7.11 15.33
C HIS A 4 -19.29 5.65 15.03
N ASN A 5 -20.11 4.71 15.54
CA ASN A 5 -19.92 3.29 15.30
C ASN A 5 -20.12 2.92 13.82
N LEU A 6 -21.14 3.49 13.17
CA LEU A 6 -21.34 3.32 11.73
C LEU A 6 -20.15 3.86 10.93
N GLY A 7 -19.65 5.04 11.29
CA GLY A 7 -18.43 5.60 10.70
C GLY A 7 -17.24 4.66 10.82
N ASN A 8 -17.03 4.05 11.99
CA ASN A 8 -15.95 3.07 12.21
C ASN A 8 -16.10 1.84 11.32
N VAL A 9 -17.32 1.30 11.18
CA VAL A 9 -17.58 0.15 10.30
C VAL A 9 -17.36 0.50 8.83
N CYS A 10 -17.87 1.64 8.36
CA CYS A 10 -17.62 2.08 6.98
C CYS A 10 -16.12 2.29 6.73
N ASN A 11 -15.39 2.84 7.71
CA ASN A 11 -13.95 3.07 7.60
C ASN A 11 -13.16 1.75 7.54
N SER A 12 -13.54 0.74 8.33
CA SER A 12 -12.88 -0.57 8.32
C SER A 12 -13.14 -1.36 7.03
N VAL A 13 -14.32 -1.19 6.43
CA VAL A 13 -14.68 -1.80 5.13
C VAL A 13 -14.05 -1.03 3.95
N GLY A 14 -13.52 0.17 4.18
CA GLY A 14 -12.92 1.02 3.14
C GLY A 14 -13.92 1.92 2.40
N ASN A 15 -15.17 1.99 2.84
CA ASN A 15 -16.15 2.94 2.30
C ASN A 15 -15.94 4.34 2.91
N TYR A 16 -14.86 5.00 2.51
CA TYR A 16 -14.42 6.26 3.11
C TYR A 16 -15.39 7.43 2.88
N ASN A 17 -16.16 7.41 1.79
CA ASN A 17 -17.19 8.43 1.53
C ASN A 17 -18.27 8.39 2.61
N GLU A 18 -18.82 7.21 2.85
CA GLU A 18 -19.89 6.99 3.84
C GLU A 18 -19.36 7.15 5.27
N ALA A 19 -18.13 6.70 5.55
CA ALA A 19 -17.46 6.94 6.82
C ALA A 19 -17.36 8.43 7.14
N THR A 20 -16.93 9.24 6.16
CA THR A 20 -16.82 10.70 6.28
C THR A 20 -18.17 11.33 6.63
N GLU A 21 -19.27 10.88 6.01
CA GLU A 21 -20.61 11.38 6.30
C GLU A 21 -21.07 11.04 7.73
N TYR A 22 -20.86 9.79 8.16
CA TYR A 22 -21.27 9.35 9.49
C TYR A 22 -20.46 10.04 10.61
N PHE A 23 -19.15 10.22 10.43
CA PHE A 23 -18.34 10.98 11.39
C PHE A 23 -18.68 12.47 11.41
N SER A 24 -19.00 13.07 10.25
CA SER A 24 -19.52 14.45 10.20
C SER A 24 -20.82 14.60 10.98
N LYS A 25 -21.76 13.67 10.80
CA LYS A 25 -23.02 13.62 11.58
C LYS A 25 -22.73 13.47 13.07
N ALA A 26 -21.84 12.55 13.47
CA ALA A 26 -21.46 12.33 14.86
C ALA A 26 -20.86 13.60 15.50
N TYR A 27 -19.96 14.29 14.78
CA TYR A 27 -19.35 15.55 15.20
C TYR A 27 -20.37 16.68 15.37
N ASN A 28 -21.30 16.83 14.43
CA ASN A 28 -22.34 17.86 14.51
C ASN A 28 -23.31 17.60 15.66
N ILE A 29 -23.67 16.34 15.91
CA ILE A 29 -24.52 15.96 17.06
C ILE A 29 -23.80 16.25 18.38
N SER A 30 -22.53 15.85 18.54
CA SER A 30 -21.78 16.12 19.78
C SER A 30 -21.60 17.63 20.04
N ARG A 31 -21.43 18.42 18.98
CA ARG A 31 -21.44 19.90 19.08
C ARG A 31 -22.79 20.45 19.52
N ALA A 32 -23.88 19.95 18.95
CA ALA A 32 -25.23 20.39 19.31
C ALA A 32 -25.58 20.05 20.77
N LEU A 33 -25.05 18.93 21.28
CA LEU A 33 -25.21 18.50 22.67
C LEU A 33 -24.24 19.18 23.64
N SER A 34 -23.35 20.06 23.17
CA SER A 34 -22.29 20.69 23.96
C SER A 34 -21.43 19.69 24.76
N ASP A 35 -21.20 18.51 24.20
CA ASP A 35 -20.33 17.48 24.80
C ASP A 35 -18.92 17.62 24.21
N PRO A 36 -17.96 18.23 24.96
CA PRO A 36 -16.63 18.50 24.44
C PRO A 36 -15.82 17.22 24.19
N GLU A 37 -16.02 16.17 24.99
CA GLU A 37 -15.28 14.92 24.88
C GLU A 37 -15.64 14.20 23.57
N SER A 38 -16.94 13.94 23.38
CA SER A 38 -17.43 13.36 22.12
C SER A 38 -17.11 14.24 20.92
N THR A 39 -17.11 15.56 21.09
CA THR A 39 -16.76 16.50 20.02
C THR A 39 -15.32 16.36 19.58
N ASN A 40 -14.38 16.25 20.53
CA ASN A 40 -12.98 16.05 20.21
C ASN A 40 -12.74 14.69 19.53
N ILE A 41 -13.32 13.62 20.06
CA ILE A 41 -13.22 12.27 19.48
C ILE A 41 -13.76 12.25 18.05
N ASN A 42 -14.98 12.76 17.84
CA ASN A 42 -15.61 12.75 16.51
C ASN A 42 -14.89 13.68 15.53
N ARG A 43 -14.29 14.78 15.99
CA ARG A 43 -13.48 15.68 15.14
C ARG A 43 -12.25 14.95 14.59
N VAL A 44 -11.55 14.20 15.44
CA VAL A 44 -10.37 13.42 15.03
C VAL A 44 -10.76 12.35 14.02
N GLN A 45 -11.79 11.56 14.32
CA GLN A 45 -12.25 10.50 13.42
C GLN A 45 -12.75 11.04 12.07
N TYR A 46 -13.45 12.17 12.09
CA TYR A 46 -13.88 12.85 10.87
C TYR A 46 -12.69 13.27 9.99
N GLY A 47 -11.63 13.82 10.62
CA GLY A 47 -10.40 14.17 9.91
C GLY A 47 -9.69 12.97 9.30
N ILE A 48 -9.60 11.85 10.02
CA ILE A 48 -9.00 10.60 9.54
C ILE A 48 -9.77 10.06 8.32
N ALA A 49 -11.10 9.98 8.40
CA ALA A 49 -11.93 9.52 7.28
C ALA A 49 -11.80 10.43 6.05
N MET A 50 -11.72 11.75 6.26
CA MET A 50 -11.47 12.71 5.19
C MET A 50 -10.11 12.47 4.53
N ALA A 51 -9.06 12.20 5.31
CA ALA A 51 -7.73 11.89 4.79
C ALA A 51 -7.73 10.63 3.92
N HIS A 52 -8.37 9.55 4.37
CA HIS A 52 -8.53 8.33 3.56
C HIS A 52 -9.29 8.60 2.26
N ARG A 53 -10.40 9.34 2.33
CA ARG A 53 -11.20 9.73 1.16
C ARG A 53 -10.36 10.52 0.14
N MET A 54 -9.55 11.46 0.62
CA MET A 54 -8.70 12.28 -0.24
C MET A 54 -7.54 11.48 -0.84
N MET A 55 -6.93 10.59 -0.06
CA MET A 55 -5.82 9.75 -0.51
C MET A 55 -6.21 8.87 -1.70
N GLY A 56 -7.44 8.34 -1.72
CA GLY A 56 -7.94 7.59 -2.88
C GLY A 56 -7.99 8.42 -4.16
N LYS A 57 -8.46 9.67 -4.08
CA LYS A 57 -8.51 10.56 -5.25
C LYS A 57 -7.12 11.04 -5.69
N PHE A 58 -6.24 11.30 -4.73
CA PHE A 58 -4.85 11.67 -4.96
C PHE A 58 -4.10 10.55 -5.69
N ALA A 59 -4.22 9.30 -5.21
CA ALA A 59 -3.64 8.13 -5.85
C ALA A 59 -4.14 7.95 -7.29
N ASN A 60 -5.44 8.16 -7.53
CA ASN A 60 -6.00 8.10 -8.88
C ASN A 60 -5.34 9.12 -9.84
N HIS A 61 -5.16 10.37 -9.40
CA HIS A 61 -4.49 11.41 -10.21
C HIS A 61 -3.02 11.06 -10.53
N ILE A 62 -2.32 10.39 -9.60
CA ILE A 62 -0.95 9.90 -9.84
C ILE A 62 -0.94 8.80 -10.90
N VAL A 63 -1.86 7.84 -10.80
CA VAL A 63 -1.95 6.71 -11.75
C VAL A 63 -2.31 7.18 -13.15
N ILE A 64 -3.19 8.18 -13.29
CA ILE A 64 -3.53 8.77 -14.59
C ILE A 64 -2.32 9.47 -15.21
N GLY A 65 -1.52 10.20 -14.41
CA GLY A 65 -0.28 10.84 -14.86
C GLY A 65 -0.43 11.97 -15.89
N ASP A 66 -1.66 12.40 -16.19
CA ASP A 66 -1.93 13.51 -17.12
C ASP A 66 -1.44 14.84 -16.57
N ILE A 67 -1.04 15.77 -17.46
CA ILE A 67 -0.56 17.10 -17.10
C ILE A 67 -1.59 17.88 -16.27
N THR A 68 -2.88 17.73 -16.56
CA THR A 68 -3.96 18.36 -15.78
C THR A 68 -4.07 17.75 -14.39
N CYS A 69 -3.88 16.43 -14.29
CA CYS A 69 -3.89 15.74 -13.01
C CYS A 69 -2.71 16.19 -12.14
N MET A 70 -1.52 16.31 -12.73
CA MET A 70 -0.32 16.80 -12.06
C MET A 70 -0.46 18.27 -11.62
N ALA A 71 -1.04 19.14 -12.45
CA ALA A 71 -1.32 20.52 -12.07
C ALA A 71 -2.24 20.61 -10.85
N ARG A 72 -3.32 19.81 -10.82
CA ARG A 72 -4.23 19.75 -9.66
C ARG A 72 -3.57 19.23 -8.40
N LEU A 73 -2.65 18.27 -8.52
CA LEU A 73 -1.87 17.77 -7.37
C LEU A 73 -0.96 18.86 -6.80
N LEU A 74 -0.38 19.71 -7.65
CA LEU A 74 0.44 20.85 -7.23
C LEU A 74 -0.41 21.94 -6.54
N ASP A 75 -1.57 22.28 -7.10
CA ASP A 75 -2.53 23.22 -6.48
C ASP A 75 -3.02 22.69 -5.12
N TRP A 76 -3.34 21.40 -5.05
CA TRP A 76 -3.68 20.77 -3.78
C TRP A 76 -2.52 20.82 -2.79
N LYS A 77 -1.27 20.63 -3.22
CA LYS A 77 -0.11 20.70 -2.33
C LYS A 77 0.09 22.09 -1.72
N SER A 78 -0.27 23.15 -2.46
CA SER A 78 -0.13 24.53 -1.99
C SER A 78 -1.30 25.00 -1.11
N VAL A 79 -2.55 24.65 -1.45
CA VAL A 79 -3.76 25.16 -0.77
C VAL A 79 -4.46 24.11 0.11
N ARG A 80 -4.21 22.81 -0.11
CA ARG A 80 -4.87 21.66 0.54
C ARG A 80 -6.39 21.57 0.31
N THR A 81 -6.91 22.17 -0.77
CA THR A 81 -8.35 22.15 -1.15
C THR A 81 -8.74 20.89 -1.93
N ASP A 82 -9.90 20.28 -1.63
CA ASP A 82 -10.40 19.07 -2.33
C ASP A 82 -10.95 19.41 -3.74
N ASP A 83 -10.05 19.71 -4.66
CA ASP A 83 -10.36 20.02 -6.07
C ASP A 83 -10.31 18.79 -6.99
N PHE A 84 -10.00 17.61 -6.43
CA PHE A 84 -9.89 16.34 -7.17
C PHE A 84 -11.22 15.86 -7.78
N ASN A 85 -12.35 16.44 -7.36
CA ASN A 85 -13.67 16.13 -7.91
C ASN A 85 -13.99 16.86 -9.23
N LYS A 86 -13.18 17.86 -9.62
CA LYS A 86 -13.45 18.61 -10.86
C LYS A 86 -13.30 17.68 -12.06
N GLN A 87 -14.18 17.79 -13.05
CA GLN A 87 -14.08 17.00 -14.28
C GLN A 87 -12.72 17.24 -14.93
N ILE A 88 -11.96 16.19 -15.21
CA ILE A 88 -10.71 16.31 -15.97
C ILE A 88 -11.15 16.61 -17.41
N PRO A 89 -10.82 17.78 -17.99
CA PRO A 89 -11.11 18.04 -19.39
C PRO A 89 -10.49 16.91 -20.19
N CYS A 90 -11.30 16.28 -21.04
CA CYS A 90 -10.92 15.09 -21.80
C CYS A 90 -9.52 15.29 -22.37
N THR A 91 -8.59 14.44 -21.93
CA THR A 91 -7.25 14.37 -22.49
C THR A 91 -7.43 14.20 -23.99
N VAL A 92 -6.99 15.21 -24.75
CA VAL A 92 -6.94 15.11 -26.21
C VAL A 92 -6.31 13.76 -26.56
N PRO A 93 -6.93 12.94 -27.42
CA PRO A 93 -6.36 11.67 -27.86
C PRO A 93 -4.99 11.96 -28.48
N GLY A 94 -3.90 11.70 -27.74
CA GLY A 94 -2.55 12.09 -28.16
C GLY A 94 -1.60 12.55 -27.06
N ALA A 95 -2.04 12.72 -25.81
CA ALA A 95 -1.12 13.06 -24.69
C ALA A 95 -0.33 11.84 -24.12
N GLY A 96 -0.51 10.65 -24.70
CA GLY A 96 0.18 9.43 -24.28
C GLY A 96 1.46 9.13 -25.10
N TYR A 97 2.46 10.02 -25.08
CA TYR A 97 3.75 9.77 -25.77
C TYR A 97 4.98 9.77 -24.84
N PHE A 98 4.82 9.69 -23.51
CA PHE A 98 5.97 9.63 -22.60
C PHE A 98 6.36 8.23 -22.10
N VAL A 99 5.75 7.16 -22.64
CA VAL A 99 6.28 5.81 -22.47
C VAL A 99 6.29 5.09 -23.82
N LEU A 100 7.23 5.47 -24.69
CA LEU A 100 7.63 4.64 -25.83
C LEU A 100 8.47 3.48 -25.28
N ILE A 101 7.83 2.37 -24.90
CA ILE A 101 8.52 1.08 -24.93
C ILE A 101 8.79 0.82 -26.42
N PRO A 102 10.06 0.74 -26.87
CA PRO A 102 10.34 0.45 -28.27
C PRO A 102 9.71 -0.91 -28.64
N PRO A 103 9.12 -1.04 -29.85
CA PRO A 103 8.55 -2.32 -30.27
C PRO A 103 9.64 -3.40 -30.22
N PRO A 104 9.31 -4.62 -29.77
CA PRO A 104 10.28 -5.71 -29.79
C PRO A 104 10.78 -5.92 -31.23
N PRO A 105 12.07 -6.20 -31.42
CA PRO A 105 12.63 -6.40 -32.75
C PRO A 105 11.88 -7.54 -33.46
N PRO A 106 11.73 -7.46 -34.79
CA PRO A 106 11.03 -8.49 -35.55
C PRO A 106 11.68 -9.85 -35.30
N VAL A 107 10.84 -10.83 -34.96
CA VAL A 107 11.25 -12.22 -34.78
C VAL A 107 11.68 -12.75 -36.14
N ASP A 108 13.00 -12.80 -36.38
CA ASP A 108 13.57 -13.55 -37.49
C ASP A 108 13.30 -15.03 -37.26
N ASN A 109 12.29 -15.56 -37.97
CA ASN A 109 12.09 -17.00 -38.12
C ASN A 109 13.27 -17.59 -38.91
N LYS A 110 14.37 -17.90 -38.21
CA LYS A 110 15.40 -18.80 -38.74
C LYS A 110 14.99 -20.24 -38.42
N PRO A 111 15.08 -21.15 -39.42
CA PRO A 111 14.69 -22.54 -39.23
C PRO A 111 15.57 -23.22 -38.19
N ASN A 112 14.93 -24.07 -37.39
CA ASN A 112 15.51 -24.86 -36.32
C ASN A 112 16.66 -25.71 -36.86
N VAL A 113 17.89 -25.41 -36.46
CA VAL A 113 19.02 -26.32 -36.65
C VAL A 113 19.11 -27.15 -35.38
N GLU A 114 18.75 -28.42 -35.53
CA GLU A 114 18.81 -29.48 -34.55
C GLU A 114 20.24 -29.58 -33.99
N PHE A 115 20.43 -29.22 -32.72
CA PHE A 115 21.70 -29.39 -32.02
C PHE A 115 21.62 -30.70 -31.25
N ALA A 116 22.42 -31.68 -31.67
CA ALA A 116 22.53 -32.99 -31.04
C ALA A 116 22.95 -32.84 -29.58
N LEU A 117 22.27 -33.58 -28.69
CA LEU A 117 22.69 -33.78 -27.31
C LEU A 117 23.83 -34.80 -27.33
N GLU A 118 25.03 -34.36 -26.95
CA GLU A 118 26.10 -35.26 -26.54
C GLU A 118 26.00 -35.42 -25.02
N ASP A 119 26.00 -36.69 -24.58
CA ASP A 119 25.83 -37.13 -23.20
C ASP A 119 27.03 -36.67 -22.33
N GLU A 120 26.76 -36.04 -21.18
CA GLU A 120 27.73 -35.92 -20.08
C GLU A 120 27.13 -36.54 -18.80
N GLU A 121 27.90 -37.46 -18.22
CA GLU A 121 27.55 -38.41 -17.17
C GLU A 121 27.31 -37.75 -15.80
N GLU A 122 26.31 -38.23 -15.05
CA GLU A 122 26.05 -37.87 -13.65
C GLU A 122 27.08 -38.52 -12.72
N GLU A 123 27.88 -37.73 -11.98
CA GLU A 123 28.62 -38.23 -10.82
C GLU A 123 27.77 -38.17 -9.54
N GLU A 124 27.47 -39.35 -8.98
CA GLU A 124 26.82 -39.54 -7.68
C GLU A 124 27.68 -38.99 -6.52
N PHE A 125 27.13 -38.05 -5.76
CA PHE A 125 27.74 -37.58 -4.51
C PHE A 125 27.30 -38.47 -3.33
N ILE A 126 28.14 -39.44 -2.96
CA ILE A 126 27.94 -40.29 -1.78
C ILE A 126 28.43 -39.57 -0.51
N VAL A 127 27.50 -39.36 0.43
CA VAL A 127 27.73 -38.83 1.78
C VAL A 127 28.43 -39.90 2.64
N LYS A 128 29.56 -39.55 3.28
CA LYS A 128 30.17 -40.36 4.34
C LYS A 128 29.84 -39.75 5.70
N GLU A 129 29.06 -40.49 6.49
CA GLU A 129 28.99 -40.33 7.94
C GLU A 129 30.21 -40.98 8.57
N ASP A 130 30.91 -40.26 9.45
CA ASP A 130 31.80 -40.87 10.44
C ASP A 130 31.43 -40.31 11.81
N GLY A 131 31.04 -41.20 12.71
CA GLY A 131 30.68 -40.91 14.10
C GLY A 131 31.74 -41.35 15.11
N GLU A 132 31.60 -40.73 16.28
CA GLU A 132 31.99 -41.18 17.64
C GLU A 132 33.42 -40.91 18.18
N GLY A 133 33.46 -40.37 19.42
CA GLY A 133 34.64 -40.45 20.29
C GLY A 133 34.75 -39.40 21.41
N GLN A 134 33.99 -39.58 22.49
CA GLN A 134 33.94 -38.80 23.76
C GLN A 134 35.22 -38.87 24.62
N GLN A 135 35.53 -37.81 25.41
CA GLN A 135 35.92 -37.83 26.85
C GLN A 135 36.27 -36.40 27.33
N ASP A 136 35.39 -35.70 28.07
CA ASP A 136 35.16 -35.71 29.53
C ASP A 136 36.15 -34.81 30.32
N ASN A 137 35.61 -33.74 30.94
CA ASN A 137 35.89 -33.34 32.32
C ASN A 137 35.08 -32.09 32.75
N THR A 138 34.02 -32.37 33.50
CA THR A 138 33.70 -31.86 34.85
C THR A 138 33.59 -30.35 35.20
N VAL A 139 32.44 -30.07 35.87
CA VAL A 139 32.13 -29.04 36.90
C VAL A 139 31.81 -27.61 36.40
N THR A 140 30.81 -26.86 36.88
CA THR A 140 29.51 -27.02 37.58
C THR A 140 28.89 -25.59 37.54
N GLU A 141 27.55 -25.52 37.48
CA GLU A 141 26.63 -24.40 37.77
C GLU A 141 27.19 -23.01 38.17
N GLN A 142 26.59 -21.94 37.64
CA GLN A 142 25.47 -21.29 38.34
C GLN A 142 24.77 -20.20 37.52
N SER A 143 23.43 -20.27 37.52
CA SER A 143 22.52 -19.19 37.12
C SER A 143 22.66 -18.01 38.07
N VAL A 144 22.39 -16.78 37.61
CA VAL A 144 21.54 -15.82 38.32
C VAL A 144 21.04 -14.78 37.30
N ALA A 145 19.73 -14.57 37.28
CA ALA A 145 19.04 -13.51 36.54
C ALA A 145 18.97 -12.19 37.39
N PRO A 146 18.24 -11.16 36.96
CA PRO A 146 18.67 -9.76 36.95
C PRO A 146 18.53 -9.03 38.30
N ASN A 147 19.09 -7.82 38.41
CA ASN A 147 18.63 -6.84 39.41
C ASN A 147 18.61 -5.42 38.84
N GLU A 148 17.44 -4.80 39.06
CA GLU A 148 17.04 -3.38 39.21
C GLU A 148 17.57 -2.29 38.27
#